data_AF-A0A0K2RUD0-F1
#
_entry.id   AF-A0A0K2RUD0-F1
#
_cell.length_a   1.000
_cell.length_b   1.000
_cell.length_c   1.000
_cell.angle_alpha   90.00
_cell.angle_beta   90.00
_cell.angle_gamma   90.00
#
_symmetry.space_group_name_H-M   'P 1'
#
loop_
_entity.id
_entity.type
_entity.pdbx_description
1 polymer ?
#
loop_
_entity_poly.entity_id
_entity_poly.type
_entity_poly.pdbx_seq_one_letter_code
_entity_poly.pdbx_strand_id
1 'polypeptide(L)' 'MNRGLEISSAAADSPRSTVLAQVRNGVSVRMAALYLLLSGDSREAAPMPGTARSDKESN' A
#
# COMPACT_ATOMS: atom_id res chain seq x y z
N MET A 1 -16.18 5.44 0.55
CA MET A 1 -16.27 5.49 -0.92
C MET A 1 -17.73 5.64 -1.32
N ASN A 2 -18.14 6.89 -1.53
CA ASN A 2 -19.48 7.30 -1.93
C ASN A 2 -19.51 7.45 -3.46
N ARG A 3 -20.26 6.57 -4.14
CA ARG A 3 -20.43 6.63 -5.61
C ARG A 3 -21.18 7.90 -6.02
N GLY A 4 -20.78 8.50 -7.14
CA GLY A 4 -21.35 9.76 -7.65
C GLY A 4 -20.85 11.03 -6.94
N LEU A 5 -20.07 10.89 -5.86
CA LEU A 5 -19.43 12.00 -5.14
C LEU A 5 -17.90 11.88 -5.16
N GLU A 6 -17.37 10.77 -4.63
CA GLU A 6 -15.92 10.52 -4.53
C GLU A 6 -15.39 9.72 -5.71
N ILE A 7 -16.24 8.89 -6.33
CA ILE A 7 -15.89 8.02 -7.46
C ILE A 7 -17.10 7.85 -8.38
N SER A 8 -16.89 7.78 -9.69
CA SER A 8 -17.98 7.44 -10.61
C SER A 8 -18.36 5.95 -10.50
N SER A 9 -19.63 5.62 -10.70
CA SER A 9 -20.08 4.21 -10.71
C SER A 9 -19.35 3.40 -11.77
N ALA A 10 -19.14 3.99 -12.95
CA ALA A 10 -18.38 3.36 -14.04
C ALA A 10 -16.96 2.96 -13.62
N ALA A 11 -16.25 3.81 -12.86
CA ALA A 11 -14.92 3.47 -12.35
C ALA A 11 -14.99 2.45 -11.20
N ALA A 12 -15.92 2.62 -10.27
CA ALA A 12 -16.07 1.73 -9.11
C ALA A 12 -16.43 0.28 -9.50
N ASP A 13 -17.26 0.11 -10.53
CA ASP A 13 -17.80 -1.18 -10.98
C ASP A 13 -17.06 -1.74 -12.21
N SER A 14 -16.03 -1.02 -12.70
CA SER A 14 -15.20 -1.47 -13.82
C SER A 14 -14.51 -2.81 -13.52
N PRO A 15 -14.30 -3.68 -14.53
CA PRO A 15 -13.44 -4.87 -14.38
C PRO A 15 -12.00 -4.56 -13.96
N ARG A 16 -11.55 -3.30 -14.12
CA ARG A 16 -10.24 -2.82 -13.68
C ARG A 16 -10.23 -2.35 -12.22
N SER A 17 -11.38 -2.29 -11.57
CA SER A 17 -11.52 -1.87 -10.17
C SER A 17 -10.96 -2.92 -9.23
N THR A 18 -10.11 -2.49 -8.29
CA THR A 18 -9.45 -3.38 -7.32
C THR A 18 -10.02 -3.23 -5.90
N VAL A 19 -11.06 -2.41 -5.72
CA VAL A 19 -11.59 -2.08 -4.38
C VAL A 19 -12.05 -3.32 -3.61
N LEU A 20 -12.72 -4.26 -4.28
CA LEU A 20 -13.16 -5.51 -3.64
C LEU A 20 -11.98 -6.42 -3.31
N ALA A 21 -10.95 -6.46 -4.15
CA ALA A 21 -9.72 -7.20 -3.87
C ALA A 21 -8.98 -6.59 -2.66
N GLN A 22 -8.91 -5.27 -2.55
CA GLN A 22 -8.33 -4.57 -1.39
C GLN A 22 -9.07 -4.92 -0.09
N VAL A 23 -10.41 -4.88 -0.09
CA VAL A 23 -11.22 -5.25 1.08
C VAL A 23 -10.99 -6.71 1.45
N ARG A 24 -11.05 -7.63 0.48
CA ARG A 24 -10.80 -9.06 0.70
C ARG A 24 -9.42 -9.34 1.29
N ASN A 25 -8.41 -8.65 0.81
CA ASN A 25 -7.02 -8.86 1.23
C ASN A 25 -6.67 -8.14 2.54
N GLY A 26 -7.53 -7.24 3.04
CA GLY A 26 -7.23 -6.40 4.20
C GLY A 26 -7.01 -7.15 5.52
N VAL A 27 -7.56 -8.35 5.69
CA VAL A 27 -7.24 -9.20 6.86
C VAL A 27 -5.82 -9.71 6.78
N SER A 28 -5.40 -10.29 5.65
CA SER A 28 -4.05 -10.83 5.46
C SER A 28 -2.98 -9.76 5.63
N VAL A 29 -3.19 -8.56 5.08
CA VAL A 29 -2.25 -7.43 5.23
C VAL A 29 -2.11 -7.01 6.69
N ARG A 30 -3.21 -6.91 7.44
CA ARG A 30 -3.16 -6.57 8.87
C ARG A 30 -2.51 -7.66 9.70
N MET A 31 -2.78 -8.93 9.42
CA MET A 31 -2.13 -10.06 10.10
C MET A 31 -0.62 -10.07 9.85
N ALA A 32 -0.19 -9.79 8.61
CA ALA A 32 1.23 -9.64 8.29
C ALA A 32 1.86 -8.44 9.02
N ALA A 33 1.21 -7.28 9.04
CA ALA A 33 1.70 -6.11 9.75
C ALA A 33 1.84 -6.37 11.26
N LEU A 34 0.83 -6.95 11.88
CA LEU A 34 0.86 -7.33 13.30
C LEU A 34 1.95 -8.38 13.57
N TYR A 35 2.11 -9.36 12.70
CA TYR A 35 3.17 -10.36 12.81
C TYR A 35 4.55 -9.68 12.86
N LEU A 36 4.86 -8.77 11.94
CA LEU A 36 6.16 -8.10 11.91
C LEU A 36 6.39 -7.24 13.16
N LEU A 37 5.40 -6.43 13.54
CA LEU A 37 5.50 -5.54 14.70
C LEU A 37 5.63 -6.29 16.02
N LEU A 38 4.88 -7.39 16.18
CA LEU A 38 4.84 -8.14 17.43
C LEU A 38 5.94 -9.20 17.54
N SER A 39 6.44 -9.73 16.41
CA SER A 39 7.52 -10.72 16.41
C SER A 39 8.91 -10.09 16.55
N GLY A 40 9.00 -8.75 16.63
CA GLY A 40 10.28 -8.02 16.71
C GLY A 40 11.08 -8.02 15.41
N ASP A 41 10.46 -8.41 14.28
CA ASP A 41 11.07 -8.43 12.95
C ASP A 41 10.89 -7.05 12.30
N SER A 42 11.62 -6.06 12.83
CA SER A 42 11.78 -4.74 12.22
C SER A 42 12.69 -4.85 11.00
N ARG A 43 12.20 -5.51 9.94
CA ARG A 43 12.85 -5.38 8.64
C ARG A 43 12.71 -3.94 8.21
N GLU A 44 13.84 -3.24 8.17
CA GLU A 44 13.96 -1.90 7.64
C GLU A 44 13.22 -1.83 6.31
N ALA A 45 12.27 -0.91 6.20
CA ALA A 45 11.43 -0.78 5.03
C ALA A 45 12.34 -0.64 3.81
N ALA A 46 12.23 -1.59 2.87
CA ALA A 46 13.04 -1.57 1.66
C ALA A 46 12.96 -0.17 1.03
N PRO A 47 14.09 0.41 0.58
CA PRO A 47 14.13 1.76 0.06
C PRO A 47 13.09 1.88 -1.04
N MET A 48 12.19 2.86 -0.88
CA MET A 48 11.18 3.18 -1.88
C MET A 48 11.92 3.46 -3.21
N PRO A 49 11.58 2.76 -4.31
CA PRO A 49 12.20 3.03 -5.60
C PRO A 49 11.91 4.48 -5.99
N GLY A 50 12.95 5.33 -5.92
CA GLY A 50 12.87 6.76 -6.20
C GLY A 50 13.48 7.70 -5.14
N THR A 51 13.84 7.21 -3.95
CA THR A 51 14.41 8.06 -2.88
C THR A 51 15.93 8.01 -2.77
N ALA A 52 16.64 7.68 -3.85
CA ALA A 52 18.10 7.72 -3.85
C ALA A 52 18.55 9.16 -3.55
N ARG A 53 18.93 9.43 -2.29
CA ARG A 53 19.65 10.65 -1.91
C ARG A 53 20.91 10.69 -2.75
N SER A 54 21.04 11.71 -3.57
CA SER A 54 22.29 12.05 -4.24
C SER A 54 23.24 12.63 -3.20
N ASP A 55 23.81 11.78 -2.36
CA ASP A 55 24.94 12.16 -1.52
C ASP A 55 26.17 12.14 -2.43
N LYS A 56 26.31 13.23 -3.19
CA LYS A 56 27.48 13.50 -4.01
C LYS A 56 28.56 13.97 -3.05
N GLU A 57 29.47 13.07 -2.69
CA GLU A 57 30.80 13.42 -2.20
C GLU A 57 31.43 14.46 -3.13
N SER A 58 31.47 15.71 -2.67
CA SER A 58 32.38 16.71 -3.18
C SER A 58 33.51 16.83 -2.17
N ASN A 59 34.59 16.11 -2.49
CA ASN A 59 35.96 16.41 -2.07
C ASN A 59 36.37 17.81 -2.53
#